data_AF-A0A8H6JU27-F1
#
_entry.id   AF-A0A8H6JU27-F1
#
_cell.length_a   1.000
_cell.length_b   1.000
_cell.length_c   1.000
_cell.angle_alpha   90.00
_cell.angle_beta   90.00
_cell.angle_gamma   90.00
#
_symmetry.space_group_name_H-M   'P 1'
#
loop_
_entity.id
_entity.type
_entity.pdbx_description
1 polymer ?
#
loop_
_entity_poly.entity_id
_entity_poly.type
_entity_poly.pdbx_seq_one_letter_code
_entity_poly.pdbx_strand_id
1 'polypeptide(L)'
;MRLINILSALALCALPTLAFDGDELSEVQSQAIEALRAAEGDGTVDKRGGCTLFNARVRKDWNALSDAEKKEYTSAVNCLLTKPSKLEPGFAPGARSRFDDFVAVHINQTMSIHGTGNFLIFHRYFTWAYENALREECGYRGYQPYWNWLAYRDIPSKSPMFDGSDTSLSGNGAFRAHNGSMAGSVFLPSGNGGGCVTEGPFANMTVHLGPVSPGIDGLPLNPGGPFAYNPRCLSRDLSDWTSQHWMTPENLLNLTIGAAAASVRTFQDELQGRFKDGFVGTHTSGHMIINGEASDMFSSTNDPTFYLHHAMVDRVYWLWQALHPREARSIAGTITFLNNPPSRDARLDDLIIQEPNAPNRPISDLMNTLGGPFCYIYA
;
A
#
# COMPACT_ATOMS: atom_id res chain seq x y z
N MET A 1 30.64 -42.15 48.32
CA MET A 1 29.57 -42.47 47.34
C MET A 1 28.47 -41.42 47.47
N ARG A 2 28.48 -40.38 46.63
CA ARG A 2 27.37 -39.44 46.47
C ARG A 2 27.21 -39.20 44.97
N LEU A 3 26.09 -39.69 44.44
CA LEU A 3 25.64 -39.47 43.07
C LEU A 3 25.22 -38.00 42.92
N ILE A 4 25.74 -37.32 41.89
CA ILE A 4 25.24 -36.03 41.45
C ILE A 4 24.51 -36.27 40.13
N ASN A 5 23.18 -36.16 40.18
CA ASN A 5 22.31 -36.13 39.01
C ASN A 5 22.53 -34.83 38.25
N ILE A 6 22.96 -34.93 36.99
CA ILE A 6 22.98 -33.81 36.05
C ILE A 6 21.62 -33.83 35.33
N LEU A 7 20.71 -32.96 35.77
CA LEU A 7 19.50 -32.63 35.01
C LEU A 7 19.92 -31.75 33.83
N SER A 8 19.74 -32.29 32.62
CA SER A 8 19.84 -31.53 31.37
C SER A 8 18.59 -30.68 31.21
N ALA A 9 18.74 -29.36 31.32
CA ALA A 9 17.67 -28.42 31.00
C ALA A 9 17.60 -28.26 29.47
N LEU A 10 16.57 -28.85 28.85
CA LEU A 10 16.16 -28.49 27.49
C LEU A 10 15.62 -27.06 27.54
N ALA A 11 16.41 -26.11 27.04
CA ALA A 11 15.93 -24.78 26.71
C ALA A 11 15.07 -24.89 25.44
N LEU A 12 13.74 -24.93 25.60
CA LEU A 12 12.84 -24.55 24.51
C LEU A 12 13.04 -23.05 24.27
N CYS A 13 13.77 -22.69 23.22
CA CYS A 13 13.67 -21.36 22.63
C CYS A 13 12.27 -21.22 22.02
N ALA A 14 11.33 -20.69 22.80
CA ALA A 14 10.10 -20.13 22.24
C ALA A 14 10.50 -18.92 21.40
N LEU A 15 10.32 -19.02 20.08
CA LEU A 15 10.28 -17.86 19.20
C LEU A 15 9.15 -16.94 19.68
N PRO A 16 9.30 -15.61 19.57
CA PRO A 16 8.23 -14.70 19.95
C PRO A 16 6.99 -15.07 19.14
N THR A 17 5.90 -15.36 19.84
CA THR A 17 4.57 -15.50 19.26
C THR A 17 4.25 -14.17 18.57
N LEU A 18 4.34 -14.15 17.23
CA LEU A 18 3.97 -13.02 16.38
C LEU A 18 2.45 -12.84 16.25
N ALA A 19 1.68 -13.38 17.19
CA ALA A 19 0.25 -13.15 17.26
C ALA A 19 0.02 -11.94 18.17
N PHE A 20 -0.29 -10.79 17.58
CA PHE A 20 -1.06 -9.79 18.29
C PHE A 20 -2.43 -10.44 18.58
N ASP A 21 -2.75 -10.60 19.87
CA ASP A 21 -4.12 -10.85 20.32
C ASP A 21 -5.00 -9.69 19.81
N GLY A 22 -6.01 -10.01 18.98
CA GLY A 22 -7.15 -9.12 18.74
C GLY A 22 -7.24 -8.38 17.39
N ASP A 23 -7.12 -9.09 16.27
CA ASP A 23 -7.64 -8.64 14.97
C ASP A 23 -8.35 -9.81 14.27
N GLU A 24 -9.46 -9.56 13.59
CA GLU A 24 -10.22 -10.54 12.81
C GLU A 24 -9.40 -11.24 11.71
N LEU A 25 -8.25 -10.68 11.31
CA LEU A 25 -7.28 -11.33 10.40
C LEU A 25 -6.17 -12.13 11.10
N SER A 26 -6.10 -12.16 12.43
CA SER A 26 -5.04 -12.86 13.17
C SER A 26 -5.01 -14.37 12.91
N GLU A 27 -6.18 -15.00 12.81
CA GLU A 27 -6.31 -16.42 12.47
C GLU A 27 -5.85 -16.70 11.03
N VAL A 28 -6.32 -15.89 10.08
CA VAL A 28 -5.92 -15.98 8.66
C VAL A 28 -4.40 -15.83 8.51
N GLN A 29 -3.79 -14.90 9.26
CA GLN A 29 -2.35 -14.72 9.22
C GLN A 29 -1.58 -15.89 9.84
N SER A 30 -2.09 -16.46 10.94
CA SER A 30 -1.48 -17.64 11.56
C SER A 30 -1.48 -18.82 10.57
N GLN A 31 -2.62 -19.07 9.91
CA GLN A 31 -2.74 -20.09 8.87
C GLN A 31 -1.80 -19.82 7.68
N ALA A 32 -1.69 -18.56 7.24
CA ALA A 32 -0.79 -18.18 6.14
C ALA A 32 0.68 -18.43 6.50
N ILE A 33 1.12 -18.09 7.72
CA ILE A 33 2.48 -18.35 8.19
C ILE A 33 2.75 -19.86 8.27
N GLU A 34 1.80 -20.65 8.75
CA GLU A 34 1.93 -22.12 8.78
C GLU A 34 2.03 -22.71 7.37
N ALA A 35 1.19 -22.26 6.44
CA ALA A 35 1.24 -22.68 5.03
C ALA A 35 2.58 -22.33 4.37
N LEU A 36 3.11 -21.12 4.63
CA LEU A 36 4.41 -20.71 4.14
C LEU A 36 5.54 -21.54 4.75
N ARG A 37 5.49 -21.87 6.04
CA ARG A 37 6.49 -22.74 6.70
C ARG A 37 6.50 -24.13 6.09
N ALA A 38 5.33 -24.71 5.84
CA ALA A 38 5.21 -25.99 5.16
C ALA A 38 5.81 -25.93 3.75
N ALA A 39 5.44 -24.92 2.96
CA ALA A 39 5.95 -24.74 1.60
C ALA A 39 7.48 -24.49 1.58
N GLU A 40 8.02 -23.76 2.56
CA GLU A 40 9.46 -23.56 2.74
C GLU A 40 10.20 -24.85 3.10
N GLY A 41 9.62 -25.71 3.93
CA GLY A 41 10.15 -27.02 4.30
C GLY A 41 10.15 -28.03 3.15
N ASP A 42 9.12 -28.00 2.32
CA ASP A 42 8.95 -28.89 1.16
C ASP A 42 9.72 -28.41 -0.09
N GLY A 43 10.36 -27.24 -0.03
CA GLY A 43 11.13 -26.66 -1.13
C GLY A 43 10.28 -26.14 -2.30
N THR A 44 9.00 -25.88 -2.07
CA THR A 44 8.03 -25.42 -3.11
C THR A 44 7.95 -23.89 -3.24
N VAL A 45 8.60 -23.16 -2.34
CA VAL A 45 8.73 -21.69 -2.40
C VAL A 45 9.98 -21.31 -3.21
N ASP A 46 9.79 -20.55 -4.29
CA ASP A 46 10.91 -19.98 -5.06
C ASP A 46 11.57 -18.85 -4.27
N LYS A 47 12.77 -19.08 -3.73
CA LYS A 47 13.46 -18.13 -2.86
C LYS A 47 14.58 -17.38 -3.58
N ARG A 48 14.80 -16.12 -3.19
CA ARG A 48 15.97 -15.33 -3.57
C ARG A 48 17.17 -15.79 -2.74
N GLY A 49 18.03 -16.63 -3.31
CA GLY A 49 19.27 -17.05 -2.66
C GLY A 49 19.02 -17.59 -1.25
N GLY A 50 19.62 -16.96 -0.23
CA GLY A 50 19.47 -17.32 1.18
C GLY A 50 18.25 -16.73 1.91
N CYS A 51 17.29 -16.09 1.22
CA CYS A 51 16.08 -15.57 1.87
C CYS A 51 15.19 -16.70 2.39
N THR A 52 14.78 -16.62 3.65
CA THR A 52 13.91 -17.58 4.35
C THR A 52 12.88 -16.85 5.20
N LEU A 53 11.86 -17.55 5.69
CA LEU A 53 10.92 -16.96 6.66
C LEU A 53 11.62 -16.49 7.94
N PHE A 54 12.75 -17.09 8.29
CA PHE A 54 13.52 -16.75 9.49
C PHE A 54 14.30 -15.43 9.36
N ASN A 55 14.84 -15.12 8.17
CA ASN A 55 15.67 -13.93 7.96
C ASN A 55 15.01 -12.83 7.11
N ALA A 56 13.79 -13.06 6.64
CA ALA A 56 13.00 -12.07 5.94
C ALA A 56 12.77 -10.82 6.79
N ARG A 57 12.76 -9.67 6.14
CA ARG A 57 12.39 -8.39 6.74
C ARG A 57 10.92 -8.44 7.16
N VAL A 58 10.56 -7.80 8.26
CA VAL A 58 9.18 -7.81 8.77
C VAL A 58 8.56 -6.44 8.60
N ARG A 59 7.52 -6.34 7.75
CA ARG A 59 6.64 -5.17 7.65
C ARG A 59 5.57 -5.27 8.74
N LYS A 60 5.37 -4.18 9.49
CA LYS A 60 4.52 -4.14 10.68
C LYS A 60 3.39 -3.12 10.53
N ASP A 61 2.33 -3.31 11.31
CA ASP A 61 1.28 -2.29 11.47
C ASP A 61 1.91 -0.99 12.01
N TRP A 62 1.51 0.15 11.48
CA TRP A 62 1.82 1.48 12.02
C TRP A 62 1.57 1.56 13.54
N ASN A 63 0.49 0.94 14.02
CA ASN A 63 0.13 0.95 15.43
C ASN A 63 1.08 0.13 16.31
N ALA A 64 1.81 -0.81 15.72
CA ALA A 64 2.81 -1.62 16.42
C ALA A 64 4.20 -0.96 16.45
N LEU A 65 4.41 0.14 15.71
CA LEU A 65 5.65 0.90 15.76
C LEU A 65 5.72 1.77 17.02
N SER A 66 6.90 1.83 17.62
CA SER A 66 7.23 2.85 18.62
C SER A 66 7.23 4.25 18.03
N ASP A 67 7.07 5.27 18.88
CA ASP A 67 7.13 6.67 18.46
C ASP A 67 8.46 7.03 17.77
N ALA A 68 9.56 6.41 18.20
CA ALA A 68 10.87 6.56 17.57
C ALA A 68 10.90 5.98 16.16
N GLU A 69 10.32 4.79 15.94
CA GLU A 69 10.21 4.16 14.62
C GLU A 69 9.29 4.99 13.69
N LYS A 70 8.17 5.51 14.20
CA LYS A 70 7.27 6.40 13.45
C LYS A 70 7.98 7.67 13.00
N LYS A 71 8.73 8.31 13.91
CA LYS A 71 9.53 9.51 13.60
C LYS A 71 10.69 9.23 12.63
N GLU A 72 11.32 8.07 12.74
CA GLU A 72 12.37 7.66 11.78
C GLU A 72 11.78 7.49 10.37
N TYR A 73 10.59 6.90 10.25
CA TYR A 73 9.86 6.80 8.98
C TYR A 73 9.52 8.18 8.41
N THR A 74 8.84 9.04 9.16
CA THR A 74 8.42 10.37 8.67
C THR A 74 9.60 11.27 8.33
N SER A 75 10.71 11.15 9.06
CA SER A 75 11.97 11.84 8.73
C SER A 75 12.55 11.38 7.39
N ALA A 76 12.50 10.09 7.08
CA ALA A 76 12.95 9.56 5.80
C ALA A 76 12.04 10.01 4.63
N VAL A 77 10.73 10.08 4.84
CA VAL A 77 9.79 10.65 3.84
C VAL A 77 10.11 12.12 3.58
N ASN A 78 10.29 12.93 4.64
CA ASN A 78 10.70 14.33 4.51
C ASN A 78 12.04 14.49 3.79
N CYS A 79 12.96 13.55 3.96
CA CYS A 79 14.19 13.50 3.18
C CYS A 79 13.93 13.28 1.66
N LEU A 80 13.02 12.36 1.27
CA LEU A 80 12.67 12.20 -0.16
C LEU A 80 11.96 13.42 -0.75
N LEU A 81 11.18 14.14 0.06
CA LEU A 81 10.54 15.41 -0.33
C LEU A 81 11.54 16.54 -0.61
N THR A 82 12.79 16.43 -0.13
CA THR A 82 13.83 17.46 -0.29
C THR A 82 14.94 17.08 -1.27
N LYS A 83 15.19 15.78 -1.49
CA LYS A 83 16.18 15.34 -2.49
C LYS A 83 15.72 15.68 -3.91
N PRO A 84 16.63 16.07 -4.82
CA PRO A 84 16.26 16.43 -6.18
C PRO A 84 15.72 15.22 -6.97
N SER A 85 14.72 15.48 -7.81
CA SER A 85 14.21 14.53 -8.80
C SER A 85 15.35 13.94 -9.66
N LYS A 86 15.23 12.65 -9.98
CA LYS A 86 16.07 11.88 -10.91
C LYS A 86 15.43 11.73 -12.30
N LEU A 87 14.22 12.26 -12.50
CA LEU A 87 13.56 12.18 -13.79
C LEU A 87 14.26 13.08 -14.81
N GLU A 88 14.20 12.65 -16.07
CA GLU A 88 14.57 13.52 -17.17
C GLU A 88 13.68 14.78 -17.16
N PRO A 89 14.25 16.00 -17.24
CA PRO A 89 13.49 17.24 -17.05
C PRO A 89 12.25 17.40 -17.96
N GLY A 90 12.27 16.79 -19.15
CA GLY A 90 11.16 16.83 -20.09
C GLY A 90 10.03 15.85 -19.79
N PHE A 91 10.26 14.79 -19.00
CA PHE A 91 9.25 13.78 -18.70
C PHE A 91 8.18 14.33 -17.74
N ALA A 92 8.61 14.95 -16.65
CA ALA A 92 7.71 15.61 -15.72
C ALA A 92 8.23 17.01 -15.30
N PRO A 93 7.94 18.07 -16.08
CA PRO A 93 8.48 19.41 -15.83
C PRO A 93 8.14 20.01 -14.45
N GLY A 94 7.08 19.52 -13.81
CA GLY A 94 6.66 19.90 -12.47
C GLY A 94 7.38 19.18 -11.34
N ALA A 95 8.09 18.07 -11.60
CA ALA A 95 8.78 17.34 -10.56
C ALA A 95 9.90 18.19 -9.96
N ARG A 96 10.04 18.16 -8.63
CA ARG A 96 11.10 18.86 -7.89
C ARG A 96 11.89 17.90 -7.01
N SER A 97 11.23 16.90 -6.47
CA SER A 97 11.75 16.02 -5.44
C SER A 97 11.87 14.56 -5.91
N ARG A 98 12.65 13.75 -5.20
CA ARG A 98 12.65 12.29 -5.37
C ARG A 98 11.29 11.68 -5.11
N PHE A 99 10.50 12.26 -4.22
CA PHE A 99 9.13 11.85 -3.98
C PHE A 99 8.26 12.06 -5.22
N ASP A 100 8.43 13.18 -5.94
CA ASP A 100 7.69 13.45 -7.19
C ASP A 100 8.01 12.43 -8.28
N ASP A 101 9.15 11.74 -8.22
CA ASP A 101 9.49 10.71 -9.21
C ASP A 101 8.59 9.48 -9.08
N PHE A 102 8.20 9.13 -7.85
CA PHE A 102 7.19 8.11 -7.62
C PHE A 102 5.81 8.58 -8.09
N VAL A 103 5.47 9.84 -7.83
CA VAL A 103 4.21 10.43 -8.27
C VAL A 103 4.09 10.44 -9.79
N ALA A 104 5.11 10.90 -10.50
CA ALA A 104 5.09 10.96 -11.96
C ALA A 104 5.03 9.57 -12.59
N VAL A 105 5.79 8.59 -12.06
CA VAL A 105 5.75 7.19 -12.53
C VAL A 105 4.35 6.60 -12.36
N HIS A 106 3.66 6.90 -11.26
CA HIS A 106 2.29 6.46 -11.02
C HIS A 106 1.29 7.15 -11.97
N ILE A 107 1.31 8.49 -12.08
CA ILE A 107 0.47 9.27 -13.00
C ILE A 107 0.62 8.75 -14.45
N ASN A 108 1.86 8.51 -14.88
CA ASN A 108 2.15 8.09 -16.26
C ASN A 108 1.57 6.71 -16.61
N GLN A 109 1.47 5.82 -15.62
CA GLN A 109 1.09 4.43 -15.83
C GLN A 109 -0.31 4.09 -15.33
N THR A 110 -1.05 5.04 -14.75
CA THR A 110 -2.36 4.80 -14.09
C THR A 110 -3.32 3.95 -14.94
N MET A 111 -3.41 4.23 -16.25
CA MET A 111 -4.32 3.54 -17.17
C MET A 111 -3.86 2.15 -17.61
N SER A 112 -2.69 1.70 -17.16
CA SER A 112 -2.12 0.36 -17.43
C SER A 112 -1.76 -0.41 -16.15
N ILE A 113 -2.11 0.12 -14.97
CA ILE A 113 -1.78 -0.49 -13.65
C ILE A 113 -3.00 -0.65 -12.74
N HIS A 114 -4.19 -0.18 -13.13
CA HIS A 114 -5.45 -0.34 -12.40
C HIS A 114 -6.47 -1.06 -13.28
N GLY A 115 -7.26 -1.97 -12.71
CA GLY A 115 -8.20 -2.79 -13.47
C GLY A 115 -7.53 -3.67 -14.54
N THR A 116 -6.27 -4.03 -14.30
CA THR A 116 -5.35 -4.71 -15.25
C THR A 116 -4.74 -5.95 -14.60
N GLY A 117 -4.15 -6.83 -15.43
CA GLY A 117 -3.52 -8.06 -14.94
C GLY A 117 -2.21 -7.90 -14.17
N ASN A 118 -1.68 -6.69 -14.09
CA ASN A 118 -0.46 -6.36 -13.36
C ASN A 118 -0.71 -5.53 -12.08
N PHE A 119 -1.96 -5.19 -11.73
CA PHE A 119 -2.29 -4.28 -10.63
C PHE A 119 -1.57 -4.63 -9.32
N LEU A 120 -1.73 -5.87 -8.85
CA LEU A 120 -1.14 -6.32 -7.58
C LEU A 120 0.38 -6.27 -7.60
N ILE A 121 0.97 -6.69 -8.73
CA ILE A 121 2.42 -6.83 -8.87
C ILE A 121 3.11 -5.50 -9.08
N PHE A 122 2.48 -4.58 -9.82
CA PHE A 122 2.94 -3.20 -9.95
C PHE A 122 3.02 -2.54 -8.58
N HIS A 123 1.94 -2.60 -7.79
CA HIS A 123 1.88 -1.90 -6.50
C HIS A 123 2.76 -2.53 -5.43
N ARG A 124 2.93 -3.87 -5.43
CA ARG A 124 3.95 -4.57 -4.63
C ARG A 124 5.34 -4.01 -4.93
N TYR A 125 5.71 -3.95 -6.22
CA TYR A 125 7.05 -3.52 -6.61
C TYR A 125 7.27 -2.02 -6.40
N PHE A 126 6.27 -1.20 -6.67
CA PHE A 126 6.28 0.25 -6.44
C PHE A 126 6.49 0.56 -4.95
N THR A 127 5.77 -0.12 -4.06
CA THR A 127 5.91 0.04 -2.60
C THR A 127 7.29 -0.42 -2.10
N TRP A 128 7.83 -1.50 -2.64
CA TRP A 128 9.20 -1.93 -2.34
C TRP A 128 10.27 -0.97 -2.87
N ALA A 129 10.09 -0.41 -4.07
CA ALA A 129 11.01 0.57 -4.63
C ALA A 129 11.04 1.84 -3.76
N TYR A 130 9.87 2.27 -3.26
CA TYR A 130 9.76 3.37 -2.31
C TYR A 130 10.46 3.06 -0.98
N GLU A 131 10.22 1.88 -0.40
CA GLU A 131 10.94 1.42 0.81
C GLU A 131 12.46 1.50 0.62
N ASN A 132 12.97 1.01 -0.52
CA ASN A 132 14.40 1.07 -0.78
C ASN A 132 14.91 2.50 -0.96
N ALA A 133 14.17 3.39 -1.62
CA ALA A 133 14.55 4.79 -1.70
C ALA A 133 14.67 5.43 -0.31
N LEU A 134 13.72 5.15 0.61
CA LEU A 134 13.82 5.59 2.00
C LEU A 134 15.08 5.05 2.69
N ARG A 135 15.39 3.77 2.51
CA ARG A 135 16.51 3.09 3.18
C ARG A 135 17.87 3.51 2.62
N GLU A 136 18.01 3.47 1.30
CA GLU A 136 19.28 3.65 0.60
C GLU A 136 19.62 5.12 0.38
N GLU A 137 18.63 5.98 0.16
CA GLU A 137 18.86 7.41 -0.10
C GLU A 137 18.72 8.26 1.17
N CYS A 138 17.85 7.86 2.10
CA CYS A 138 17.48 8.64 3.28
C CYS A 138 17.83 7.98 4.62
N GLY A 139 18.53 6.84 4.61
CA GLY A 139 19.06 6.20 5.82
C GLY A 139 18.00 5.58 6.74
N TYR A 140 16.78 5.34 6.22
CA TYR A 140 15.75 4.64 6.99
C TYR A 140 16.21 3.23 7.35
N ARG A 141 16.12 2.85 8.64
CA ARG A 141 16.56 1.53 9.12
C ARG A 141 15.41 0.54 9.27
N GLY A 142 14.19 1.03 9.47
CA GLY A 142 12.97 0.23 9.49
C GLY A 142 12.53 -0.25 8.09
N TYR A 143 11.40 -0.94 8.05
CA TYR A 143 10.79 -1.47 6.82
C TYR A 143 9.43 -0.83 6.61
N GLN A 144 8.89 -0.87 5.39
CA GLN A 144 7.65 -0.19 5.06
C GLN A 144 6.51 -0.62 6.01
N PRO A 145 5.95 0.29 6.83
CA PRO A 145 4.79 -0.03 7.65
C PRO A 145 3.54 -0.16 6.78
N TYR A 146 2.54 -0.87 7.31
CA TYR A 146 1.22 -0.95 6.71
C TYR A 146 0.16 -0.29 7.60
N TRP A 147 -0.92 0.18 6.97
CA TRP A 147 -2.10 0.68 7.67
C TRP A 147 -3.11 -0.45 7.83
N ASN A 148 -3.30 -0.93 9.06
CA ASN A 148 -4.39 -1.87 9.34
C ASN A 148 -5.76 -1.18 9.23
N TRP A 149 -6.53 -1.56 8.21
CA TRP A 149 -7.84 -0.98 7.91
C TRP A 149 -8.92 -1.28 8.97
N LEU A 150 -8.76 -2.37 9.73
CA LEU A 150 -9.71 -2.75 10.78
C LEU A 150 -9.49 -1.94 12.06
N ALA A 151 -8.25 -1.51 12.32
CA ALA A 151 -7.94 -0.63 13.42
C ALA A 151 -8.54 0.77 13.18
N TYR A 152 -9.28 1.28 14.17
CA TYR A 152 -9.95 2.59 14.11
C TYR A 152 -10.94 2.74 12.95
N ARG A 153 -11.44 1.64 12.36
CA ARG A 153 -12.37 1.64 11.21
C ARG A 153 -13.57 2.56 11.39
N ASP A 154 -14.20 2.53 12.57
CA ASP A 154 -15.41 3.31 12.84
C ASP A 154 -15.12 4.81 13.00
N ILE A 155 -13.86 5.20 13.22
CA ILE A 155 -13.46 6.59 13.37
C ILE A 155 -11.98 6.78 12.96
N PRO A 156 -11.66 6.73 11.66
CA PRO A 156 -10.27 6.78 11.18
C PRO A 156 -9.53 8.03 11.68
N SER A 157 -10.22 9.15 11.86
CA SER A 157 -9.65 10.40 12.40
C SER A 157 -9.02 10.29 13.80
N LYS A 158 -9.31 9.23 14.56
CA LYS A 158 -8.66 8.94 15.87
C LYS A 158 -7.48 7.98 15.78
N SER A 159 -7.16 7.46 14.59
CA SER A 159 -5.99 6.62 14.39
C SER A 159 -4.71 7.40 14.73
N PRO A 160 -3.72 6.80 15.40
CA PRO A 160 -2.38 7.38 15.55
C PRO A 160 -1.70 7.75 14.23
N MET A 161 -2.21 7.24 13.10
CA MET A 161 -1.74 7.61 11.78
C MET A 161 -2.26 8.98 11.32
N PHE A 162 -3.38 9.46 11.87
CA PHE A 162 -4.12 10.65 11.45
C PHE A 162 -4.42 11.65 12.57
N ASP A 163 -3.83 11.47 13.75
CA ASP A 163 -4.13 12.28 14.94
C ASP A 163 -3.46 13.67 14.94
N GLY A 164 -2.69 14.01 13.90
CA GLY A 164 -1.99 15.29 13.78
C GLY A 164 -0.74 15.42 14.66
N SER A 165 -0.41 14.41 15.47
CA SER A 165 0.78 14.40 16.32
C SER A 165 2.09 14.39 15.51
N ASP A 166 3.22 14.59 16.19
CA ASP A 166 4.56 14.47 15.60
C ASP A 166 4.94 13.01 15.25
N THR A 167 4.11 12.04 15.61
CA THR A 167 4.23 10.61 15.24
C THR A 167 3.19 10.16 14.24
N SER A 168 2.38 11.06 13.68
CA SER A 168 1.37 10.75 12.66
C SER A 168 1.93 10.86 11.24
N LEU A 169 1.12 10.50 10.25
CA LEU A 169 1.32 10.92 8.86
C LEU A 169 0.59 12.24 8.59
N SER A 170 0.61 13.15 9.56
CA SER A 170 -0.24 14.34 9.65
C SER A 170 -1.73 14.04 9.83
N GLY A 171 -2.49 15.08 10.16
CA GLY A 171 -3.92 14.97 10.48
C GLY A 171 -4.85 15.15 9.28
N ASN A 172 -6.08 15.56 9.59
CA ASN A 172 -7.06 15.97 8.60
C ASN A 172 -6.69 17.31 7.96
N GLY A 173 -7.34 17.63 6.83
CA GLY A 173 -7.32 18.96 6.26
C GLY A 173 -8.16 19.96 7.07
N ALA A 174 -7.84 21.24 6.96
CA ALA A 174 -8.72 22.31 7.40
C ALA A 174 -10.09 22.18 6.74
N PHE A 175 -11.15 22.44 7.50
CA PHE A 175 -12.51 22.32 6.99
C PHE A 175 -12.74 23.23 5.78
N ARG A 176 -13.29 22.65 4.71
CA ARG A 176 -13.74 23.34 3.50
C ARG A 176 -15.07 22.72 3.08
N ALA A 177 -16.13 23.53 2.95
CA ALA A 177 -17.38 23.02 2.42
C ALA A 177 -17.22 22.60 0.94
N HIS A 178 -17.65 21.38 0.61
CA HIS A 178 -17.70 20.83 -0.75
C HIS A 178 -18.83 19.79 -0.86
N ASN A 179 -19.18 19.41 -2.09
CA ASN A 179 -20.29 18.51 -2.40
C ASN A 179 -19.86 17.04 -2.51
N GLY A 180 -19.18 16.51 -1.50
CA GLY A 180 -18.76 15.11 -1.44
C GLY A 180 -17.66 14.76 -2.44
N SER A 181 -17.64 13.49 -2.85
CA SER A 181 -16.65 12.92 -3.76
C SER A 181 -17.23 11.79 -4.60
N MET A 182 -16.57 11.46 -5.70
CA MET A 182 -16.94 10.34 -6.57
C MET A 182 -15.82 9.28 -6.58
N ALA A 183 -16.17 8.05 -6.20
CA ALA A 183 -15.35 6.88 -6.39
C ALA A 183 -15.90 6.06 -7.57
N GLY A 184 -15.37 6.30 -8.76
CA GLY A 184 -15.97 5.79 -10.00
C GLY A 184 -17.40 6.33 -10.16
N SER A 185 -18.40 5.45 -10.15
CA SER A 185 -19.82 5.81 -10.23
C SER A 185 -20.51 5.97 -8.86
N VAL A 186 -19.78 5.83 -7.75
CA VAL A 186 -20.36 5.85 -6.40
C VAL A 186 -20.11 7.22 -5.76
N PHE A 187 -21.20 7.88 -5.34
CA PHE A 187 -21.13 9.13 -4.57
C PHE A 187 -20.79 8.85 -3.10
N LEU A 188 -19.89 9.66 -2.55
CA LEU A 188 -19.43 9.60 -1.18
C LEU A 188 -19.71 10.93 -0.47
N PRO A 189 -20.25 10.93 0.76
CA PRO A 189 -20.45 12.16 1.52
C PRO A 189 -19.12 12.78 1.94
N SER A 190 -19.12 14.12 2.10
CA SER A 190 -17.97 14.87 2.61
C SER A 190 -17.62 14.44 4.04
N GLY A 191 -16.33 14.41 4.34
CA GLY A 191 -15.81 14.34 5.69
C GLY A 191 -15.81 15.71 6.37
N ASN A 192 -14.94 15.85 7.37
CA ASN A 192 -14.79 17.07 8.16
C ASN A 192 -13.54 17.89 7.78
N GLY A 193 -12.93 17.60 6.62
CA GLY A 193 -11.76 18.30 6.09
C GLY A 193 -12.08 19.03 4.79
N GLY A 194 -11.30 18.74 3.74
CA GLY A 194 -11.46 19.26 2.38
C GLY A 194 -10.41 20.32 1.99
N GLY A 195 -9.64 20.82 2.95
CA GLY A 195 -8.59 21.81 2.76
C GLY A 195 -7.19 21.28 3.07
N CYS A 196 -6.23 22.21 3.24
CA CYS A 196 -4.84 21.89 3.55
C CYS A 196 -4.71 21.19 4.90
N VAL A 197 -3.86 20.18 4.98
CA VAL A 197 -3.38 19.60 6.22
C VAL A 197 -2.62 20.66 7.02
N THR A 198 -2.96 20.84 8.30
CA THR A 198 -2.41 21.92 9.15
C THR A 198 -1.49 21.45 10.27
N GLU A 199 -1.45 20.15 10.57
CA GLU A 199 -0.75 19.59 11.72
C GLU A 199 0.08 18.36 11.35
N GLY A 200 1.08 18.03 12.17
CA GLY A 200 1.95 16.87 12.01
C GLY A 200 3.09 17.04 11.00
N PRO A 201 3.87 15.97 10.73
CA PRO A 201 5.15 16.04 10.02
C PRO A 201 5.10 16.52 8.56
N PHE A 202 3.92 16.53 7.94
CA PHE A 202 3.71 16.90 6.54
C PHE A 202 2.82 18.15 6.38
N ALA A 203 2.55 18.91 7.44
CA ALA A 203 1.74 20.14 7.36
C ALA A 203 2.30 21.19 6.37
N ASN A 204 3.62 21.23 6.20
CA ASN A 204 4.30 22.13 5.27
C ASN A 204 4.70 21.45 3.96
N MET A 205 4.18 20.25 3.67
CA MET A 205 4.46 19.54 2.43
C MET A 205 3.89 20.32 1.25
N THR A 206 4.72 20.52 0.22
CA THR A 206 4.28 21.07 -1.08
C THR A 206 4.08 19.92 -2.06
N VAL A 207 2.87 19.79 -2.57
CA VAL A 207 2.49 18.89 -3.66
C VAL A 207 2.75 19.61 -4.99
N HIS A 208 3.48 18.98 -5.93
CA HIS A 208 3.89 19.63 -7.18
C HIS A 208 3.16 19.16 -8.43
N LEU A 209 2.68 17.91 -8.47
CA LEU A 209 2.11 17.27 -9.65
C LEU A 209 0.61 17.01 -9.50
N GLY A 210 -0.08 16.79 -10.62
CA GLY A 210 -1.54 16.71 -10.65
C GLY A 210 -2.22 17.98 -10.14
N PRO A 211 -3.51 17.93 -9.78
CA PRO A 211 -4.42 16.80 -9.94
C PRO A 211 -4.71 16.50 -11.42
N VAL A 212 -5.05 15.25 -11.74
CA VAL A 212 -5.36 14.75 -13.09
C VAL A 212 -6.82 14.35 -13.23
N SER A 213 -7.38 13.68 -12.21
CA SER A 213 -8.77 13.26 -12.15
C SER A 213 -9.19 13.09 -10.68
N PRO A 214 -9.29 14.20 -9.92
CA PRO A 214 -9.62 14.16 -8.51
C PRO A 214 -11.05 13.66 -8.28
N GLY A 215 -11.23 12.82 -7.26
CA GLY A 215 -12.54 12.34 -6.84
C GLY A 215 -13.32 13.38 -6.02
N ILE A 216 -12.62 14.22 -5.24
CA ILE A 216 -13.22 15.24 -4.38
C ILE A 216 -13.74 16.45 -5.15
N ASP A 217 -14.89 16.97 -4.74
CA ASP A 217 -15.43 18.21 -5.27
C ASP A 217 -14.55 19.43 -4.94
N GLY A 218 -14.35 20.28 -5.95
CA GLY A 218 -13.66 21.54 -5.81
C GLY A 218 -12.13 21.47 -5.72
N LEU A 219 -11.50 20.31 -5.97
CA LEU A 219 -10.06 20.23 -6.25
C LEU A 219 -9.86 20.35 -7.77
N PRO A 220 -9.35 21.49 -8.29
CA PRO A 220 -9.28 21.72 -9.74
C PRO A 220 -8.17 20.90 -10.39
N LEU A 221 -8.40 20.49 -11.65
CA LEU A 221 -7.39 19.89 -12.51
C LEU A 221 -6.19 20.83 -12.69
N ASN A 222 -5.01 20.25 -12.86
CA ASN A 222 -3.82 21.01 -13.22
C ASN A 222 -4.00 21.67 -14.60
N PRO A 223 -4.04 23.02 -14.70
CA PRO A 223 -4.28 23.70 -15.96
C PRO A 223 -3.13 23.52 -16.97
N GLY A 224 -1.92 23.19 -16.49
CA GLY A 224 -0.77 22.89 -17.35
C GLY A 224 -0.69 21.44 -17.80
N GLY A 225 -1.62 20.58 -17.38
CA GLY A 225 -1.61 19.14 -17.62
C GLY A 225 -0.97 18.33 -16.49
N PRO A 226 -1.01 16.98 -16.56
CA PRO A 226 -0.74 16.09 -15.42
C PRO A 226 0.63 16.29 -14.76
N PHE A 227 1.64 16.61 -15.58
CA PHE A 227 3.03 16.74 -15.15
C PHE A 227 3.53 18.17 -15.03
N ALA A 228 2.69 19.18 -15.28
CA ALA A 228 3.09 20.58 -15.15
C ALA A 228 3.25 20.96 -13.67
N TYR A 229 4.10 21.95 -13.42
CA TYR A 229 4.33 22.46 -12.07
C TYR A 229 3.06 23.12 -11.51
N ASN A 230 2.52 22.56 -10.43
CA ASN A 230 1.31 23.03 -9.77
C ASN A 230 1.44 22.96 -8.23
N PRO A 231 2.31 23.80 -7.64
CA PRO A 231 2.61 23.78 -6.21
C PRO A 231 1.37 24.13 -5.37
N ARG A 232 1.04 23.29 -4.40
CA ARG A 232 -0.04 23.49 -3.44
C ARG A 232 0.23 22.72 -2.13
N CYS A 233 -0.59 22.93 -1.11
CA CYS A 233 -0.52 22.14 0.12
C CYS A 233 -1.01 20.71 -0.11
N LEU A 234 -0.58 19.77 0.74
CA LEU A 234 -1.26 18.49 0.90
C LEU A 234 -2.68 18.74 1.45
N SER A 235 -3.71 18.17 0.83
CA SER A 235 -5.11 18.30 1.27
C SER A 235 -5.73 16.95 1.58
N ARG A 236 -6.60 16.90 2.59
CA ARG A 236 -7.31 15.70 3.05
C ARG A 236 -8.73 16.03 3.47
N ASP A 237 -9.61 15.05 3.34
CA ASP A 237 -10.98 15.09 3.84
C ASP A 237 -11.33 13.77 4.51
N LEU A 238 -10.82 13.58 5.74
CA LEU A 238 -10.97 12.32 6.45
C LEU A 238 -12.44 11.98 6.67
N SER A 239 -12.84 10.80 6.19
CA SER A 239 -14.21 10.28 6.28
C SER A 239 -14.21 8.83 6.77
N ASP A 240 -15.15 8.51 7.65
CA ASP A 240 -15.41 7.16 8.16
C ASP A 240 -16.45 6.41 7.30
N TRP A 241 -16.99 7.06 6.27
CA TRP A 241 -18.13 6.50 5.55
C TRP A 241 -17.73 5.24 4.77
N THR A 242 -16.68 5.29 3.95
CA THR A 242 -16.24 4.11 3.18
C THR A 242 -15.63 3.03 4.07
N SER A 243 -14.95 3.39 5.17
CA SER A 243 -14.41 2.41 6.12
C SER A 243 -15.52 1.60 6.79
N GLN A 244 -16.60 2.25 7.20
CA GLN A 244 -17.74 1.58 7.83
C GLN A 244 -18.53 0.69 6.85
N HIS A 245 -18.57 1.03 5.56
CA HIS A 245 -19.32 0.28 4.55
C HIS A 245 -18.51 -0.87 3.91
N TRP A 246 -17.21 -0.68 3.67
CA TRP A 246 -16.44 -1.62 2.85
C TRP A 246 -15.12 -2.12 3.44
N MET A 247 -14.56 -1.46 4.46
CA MET A 247 -13.40 -2.00 5.18
C MET A 247 -13.80 -2.90 6.35
N THR A 248 -14.76 -3.78 6.14
CA THR A 248 -15.29 -4.66 7.18
C THR A 248 -14.48 -5.96 7.29
N PRO A 249 -14.52 -6.65 8.46
CA PRO A 249 -13.98 -7.98 8.59
C PRO A 249 -14.54 -8.96 7.55
N GLU A 250 -15.85 -8.89 7.29
CA GLU A 250 -16.51 -9.73 6.28
C GLU A 250 -15.89 -9.58 4.89
N ASN A 251 -15.66 -8.35 4.42
CA ASN A 251 -15.07 -8.11 3.10
C ASN A 251 -13.60 -8.57 3.04
N LEU A 252 -12.84 -8.39 4.13
CA LEU A 252 -11.46 -8.87 4.22
C LEU A 252 -11.37 -10.40 4.26
N LEU A 253 -12.30 -11.07 4.97
CA LEU A 253 -12.42 -12.52 4.95
C LEU A 253 -12.89 -13.02 3.57
N ASN A 254 -13.78 -12.28 2.90
CA ASN A 254 -14.21 -12.61 1.54
C ASN A 254 -13.03 -12.63 0.56
N LEU A 255 -12.14 -11.63 0.66
CA LEU A 255 -10.92 -11.53 -0.14
C LEU A 255 -9.93 -12.66 0.16
N THR A 256 -9.79 -13.06 1.43
CA THR A 256 -8.73 -14.00 1.83
C THR A 256 -9.14 -15.46 1.75
N ILE A 257 -10.34 -15.80 2.21
CA ILE A 257 -10.82 -17.20 2.34
C ILE A 257 -12.25 -17.42 1.84
N GLY A 258 -12.97 -16.37 1.45
CA GLY A 258 -14.35 -16.45 0.98
C GLY A 258 -14.46 -16.61 -0.54
N ALA A 259 -15.59 -16.17 -1.09
CA ALA A 259 -15.92 -16.37 -2.50
C ALA A 259 -14.98 -15.60 -3.44
N ALA A 260 -14.55 -14.39 -3.05
CA ALA A 260 -13.63 -13.60 -3.86
C ALA A 260 -12.23 -14.26 -3.93
N ALA A 261 -11.84 -15.05 -2.94
CA ALA A 261 -10.55 -15.75 -2.90
C ALA A 261 -10.40 -16.88 -3.95
N ALA A 262 -11.46 -17.25 -4.67
CA ALA A 262 -11.45 -18.39 -5.58
C ALA A 262 -10.43 -18.29 -6.74
N SER A 263 -10.07 -17.08 -7.17
CA SER A 263 -9.08 -16.83 -8.21
C SER A 263 -8.47 -15.44 -8.07
N VAL A 264 -7.31 -15.18 -8.68
CA VAL A 264 -6.72 -13.83 -8.69
C VAL A 264 -7.66 -12.80 -9.36
N ARG A 265 -8.48 -13.23 -10.32
CA ARG A 265 -9.45 -12.35 -10.99
C ARG A 265 -10.55 -11.87 -10.05
N THR A 266 -11.20 -12.79 -9.35
CA THR A 266 -12.27 -12.45 -8.40
C THR A 266 -11.71 -11.69 -7.21
N PHE A 267 -10.50 -12.02 -6.77
CA PHE A 267 -9.80 -11.32 -5.70
C PHE A 267 -9.55 -9.86 -6.06
N GLN A 268 -8.93 -9.59 -7.21
CA GLN A 268 -8.57 -8.22 -7.59
C GLN A 268 -9.79 -7.37 -7.95
N ASP A 269 -10.87 -7.96 -8.51
CA ASP A 269 -12.11 -7.25 -8.84
C ASP A 269 -12.84 -6.83 -7.54
N GLU A 270 -12.89 -7.71 -6.54
CA GLU A 270 -13.45 -7.39 -5.22
C GLU A 270 -12.59 -6.34 -4.49
N LEU A 271 -11.27 -6.50 -4.50
CA LEU A 271 -10.33 -5.61 -3.83
C LEU A 271 -10.39 -4.18 -4.39
N GLN A 272 -10.36 -4.04 -5.73
CA GLN A 272 -10.36 -2.74 -6.41
C GLN A 272 -11.74 -2.07 -6.43
N GLY A 273 -12.81 -2.87 -6.38
CA GLY A 273 -14.18 -2.38 -6.37
C GLY A 273 -14.98 -2.85 -7.58
N ARG A 274 -16.20 -3.34 -7.30
CA ARG A 274 -17.23 -3.64 -8.30
C ARG A 274 -18.19 -2.46 -8.41
N PHE A 275 -17.71 -1.35 -8.99
CA PHE A 275 -18.47 -0.08 -9.03
C PHE A 275 -19.86 -0.18 -9.67
N LYS A 276 -20.05 -1.10 -10.63
CA LYS A 276 -21.36 -1.36 -11.24
C LYS A 276 -22.40 -1.88 -10.23
N ASP A 277 -21.94 -2.52 -9.17
CA ASP A 277 -22.75 -3.08 -8.10
C ASP A 277 -22.86 -2.11 -6.92
N GLY A 278 -22.33 -0.88 -7.05
CA GLY A 278 -22.23 0.09 -5.96
C GLY A 278 -21.21 -0.28 -4.89
N PHE A 279 -20.33 -1.26 -5.15
CA PHE A 279 -19.33 -1.73 -4.20
C PHE A 279 -17.97 -1.12 -4.51
N VAL A 280 -17.43 -0.32 -3.59
CA VAL A 280 -16.17 0.43 -3.79
C VAL A 280 -14.92 -0.42 -3.56
N GLY A 281 -15.01 -1.49 -2.75
CA GLY A 281 -13.86 -2.34 -2.44
C GLY A 281 -12.86 -1.71 -1.47
N THR A 282 -11.99 -2.51 -0.86
CA THR A 282 -11.10 -2.06 0.21
C THR A 282 -9.95 -1.18 -0.29
N HIS A 283 -9.44 -1.42 -1.50
CA HIS A 283 -8.41 -0.56 -2.13
C HIS A 283 -8.96 0.85 -2.34
N THR A 284 -10.06 1.00 -3.08
CA THR A 284 -10.61 2.34 -3.35
C THR A 284 -11.12 2.98 -2.07
N SER A 285 -11.69 2.21 -1.13
CA SER A 285 -12.11 2.76 0.17
C SER A 285 -10.95 3.40 0.93
N GLY A 286 -9.74 2.83 0.86
CA GLY A 286 -8.57 3.36 1.56
C GLY A 286 -8.19 4.74 1.06
N HIS A 287 -8.13 4.92 -0.27
CA HIS A 287 -7.94 6.23 -0.88
C HIS A 287 -9.03 7.22 -0.49
N MET A 288 -10.30 6.78 -0.44
CA MET A 288 -11.45 7.63 -0.17
C MET A 288 -11.66 7.96 1.32
N ILE A 289 -11.07 7.21 2.24
CA ILE A 289 -11.00 7.59 3.66
C ILE A 289 -10.10 8.80 3.83
N ILE A 290 -8.98 8.86 3.10
CA ILE A 290 -8.06 10.00 3.12
C ILE A 290 -8.63 11.18 2.34
N ASN A 291 -9.15 10.86 1.16
CA ASN A 291 -9.75 11.79 0.22
C ASN A 291 -8.79 12.95 -0.12
N GLY A 292 -9.28 14.11 -0.56
CA GLY A 292 -8.39 15.23 -0.94
C GLY A 292 -7.44 14.83 -2.07
N GLU A 293 -6.13 15.00 -1.86
CA GLU A 293 -5.11 14.56 -2.83
C GLU A 293 -5.14 13.04 -3.09
N ALA A 294 -5.49 12.22 -2.08
CA ALA A 294 -5.55 10.78 -2.21
C ALA A 294 -6.75 10.29 -3.05
N SER A 295 -7.75 11.14 -3.30
CA SER A 295 -8.92 10.79 -4.10
C SER A 295 -8.64 10.77 -5.62
N ASP A 296 -7.51 11.32 -6.06
CA ASP A 296 -7.12 11.33 -7.46
C ASP A 296 -6.46 10.02 -7.84
N MET A 297 -7.11 9.20 -8.68
CA MET A 297 -6.59 7.90 -9.09
C MET A 297 -5.18 7.97 -9.72
N PHE A 298 -4.82 9.09 -10.33
CA PHE A 298 -3.52 9.24 -10.96
C PHE A 298 -2.46 9.73 -9.99
N SER A 299 -2.80 10.72 -9.17
CA SER A 299 -1.84 11.42 -8.32
C SER A 299 -2.02 11.15 -6.82
N SER A 300 -2.74 10.11 -6.42
CA SER A 300 -2.97 9.72 -5.02
C SER A 300 -1.67 9.48 -4.24
N THR A 301 -0.60 9.10 -4.94
CA THR A 301 0.76 8.99 -4.41
C THR A 301 1.36 10.30 -3.88
N ASN A 302 0.74 11.45 -4.18
CA ASN A 302 1.07 12.72 -3.55
C ASN A 302 0.87 12.66 -2.03
N ASP A 303 -0.05 11.84 -1.53
CA ASP A 303 -0.24 11.65 -0.10
C ASP A 303 0.69 10.53 0.43
N PRO A 304 1.55 10.78 1.43
CA PRO A 304 2.44 9.76 2.00
C PRO A 304 1.72 8.53 2.56
N THR A 305 0.42 8.63 2.88
CA THR A 305 -0.39 7.50 3.37
C THR A 305 -0.59 6.42 2.31
N PHE A 306 -0.44 6.74 1.01
CA PHE A 306 -0.51 5.81 -0.11
C PHE A 306 0.32 4.55 0.15
N TYR A 307 1.57 4.71 0.61
CA TYR A 307 2.50 3.60 0.75
C TYR A 307 2.15 2.67 1.90
N LEU A 308 1.50 3.17 2.96
CA LEU A 308 1.01 2.34 4.07
C LEU A 308 -0.29 1.64 3.68
N HIS A 309 -1.16 2.32 2.93
CA HIS A 309 -2.36 1.72 2.35
C HIS A 309 -1.98 0.57 1.41
N HIS A 310 -1.06 0.79 0.47
CA HIS A 310 -0.62 -0.23 -0.47
C HIS A 310 0.25 -1.33 0.15
N ALA A 311 0.95 -1.06 1.25
CA ALA A 311 1.55 -2.13 2.05
C ALA A 311 0.50 -3.06 2.68
N MET A 312 -0.69 -2.55 3.03
CA MET A 312 -1.82 -3.37 3.49
C MET A 312 -2.52 -4.10 2.33
N VAL A 313 -2.65 -3.46 1.16
CA VAL A 313 -3.08 -4.15 -0.08
C VAL A 313 -2.18 -5.35 -0.37
N ASP A 314 -0.87 -5.13 -0.31
CA ASP A 314 0.12 -6.18 -0.51
C ASP A 314 0.08 -7.25 0.60
N ARG A 315 -0.18 -6.88 1.86
CA ARG A 315 -0.40 -7.84 2.96
C ARG A 315 -1.58 -8.75 2.68
N VAL A 316 -2.73 -8.20 2.28
CA VAL A 316 -3.94 -9.00 1.98
C VAL A 316 -3.68 -9.93 0.79
N TYR A 317 -2.97 -9.45 -0.24
CA TYR A 317 -2.57 -10.31 -1.35
C TYR A 317 -1.57 -11.39 -0.93
N TRP A 318 -0.59 -11.07 -0.07
CA TRP A 318 0.36 -12.03 0.48
C TRP A 318 -0.34 -13.14 1.31
N LEU A 319 -1.33 -12.78 2.14
CA LEU A 319 -2.18 -13.73 2.86
C LEU A 319 -2.93 -14.65 1.88
N TRP A 320 -3.58 -14.06 0.86
CA TRP A 320 -4.30 -14.82 -0.16
C TRP A 320 -3.36 -15.80 -0.88
N GLN A 321 -2.17 -15.35 -1.31
CA GLN A 321 -1.18 -16.20 -1.99
C GLN A 321 -0.72 -17.37 -1.12
N ALA A 322 -0.47 -17.12 0.17
CA ALA A 322 -0.06 -18.16 1.11
C ALA A 322 -1.13 -19.25 1.28
N LEU A 323 -2.40 -18.86 1.30
CA LEU A 323 -3.54 -19.77 1.49
C LEU A 323 -4.01 -20.43 0.18
N HIS A 324 -3.65 -19.88 -0.98
CA HIS A 324 -4.10 -20.32 -2.30
C HIS A 324 -2.91 -20.66 -3.22
N PRO A 325 -2.03 -21.61 -2.85
CA PRO A 325 -0.76 -21.86 -3.55
C PRO A 325 -0.92 -22.28 -5.03
N ARG A 326 -2.08 -22.83 -5.41
CA ARG A 326 -2.39 -23.16 -6.82
C ARG A 326 -2.60 -21.93 -7.69
N GLU A 327 -3.08 -20.84 -7.12
CA GLU A 327 -3.36 -19.57 -7.79
C GLU A 327 -2.31 -18.49 -7.50
N ALA A 328 -1.41 -18.72 -6.54
CA ALA A 328 -0.44 -17.74 -6.06
C ALA A 328 0.48 -17.16 -7.14
N ARG A 329 0.67 -17.86 -8.26
CA ARG A 329 1.48 -17.42 -9.41
C ARG A 329 0.65 -17.10 -10.66
N SER A 330 -0.67 -17.12 -10.55
CA SER A 330 -1.59 -16.72 -11.62
C SER A 330 -1.68 -15.20 -11.71
N ILE A 331 -1.95 -14.71 -12.92
CA ILE A 331 -2.39 -13.33 -13.18
C ILE A 331 -3.65 -13.37 -14.04
N ALA A 332 -4.50 -12.34 -13.95
CA ALA A 332 -5.72 -12.28 -14.74
C ALA A 332 -6.07 -10.84 -15.14
N GLY A 333 -6.51 -10.65 -16.38
CA GLY A 333 -6.88 -9.34 -16.92
C GLY A 333 -5.93 -8.89 -18.03
N THR A 334 -6.20 -7.71 -18.59
CA THR A 334 -5.46 -7.20 -19.76
C THR A 334 -4.51 -6.07 -19.39
N ILE A 335 -3.79 -5.53 -20.36
CA ILE A 335 -2.77 -4.49 -20.15
C ILE A 335 -3.31 -3.05 -20.20
N THR A 336 -4.63 -2.89 -20.26
CA THR A 336 -5.33 -1.60 -20.32
C THR A 336 -6.46 -1.56 -19.30
N PHE A 337 -6.66 -0.40 -18.67
CA PHE A 337 -7.69 -0.16 -17.67
C PHE A 337 -9.06 -0.72 -18.07
N LEU A 338 -9.55 -1.69 -17.30
CA LEU A 338 -10.84 -2.35 -17.53
C LEU A 338 -11.04 -2.88 -18.96
N ASN A 339 -9.94 -3.25 -19.62
CA ASN A 339 -9.91 -3.65 -21.02
C ASN A 339 -10.46 -2.59 -21.99
N ASN A 340 -10.21 -1.31 -21.71
CA ASN A 340 -10.64 -0.18 -22.54
C ASN A 340 -9.46 0.75 -22.91
N PRO A 341 -9.07 0.84 -24.20
CA PRO A 341 -9.56 0.02 -25.31
C PRO A 341 -9.22 -1.47 -25.11
N PRO A 342 -9.90 -2.42 -25.79
CA PRO A 342 -9.55 -3.83 -25.70
C PRO A 342 -8.09 -4.09 -26.03
N SER A 343 -7.42 -4.90 -25.21
CA SER A 343 -6.02 -5.26 -25.38
C SER A 343 -5.81 -6.75 -25.07
N ARG A 344 -4.57 -7.23 -25.29
CA ARG A 344 -4.19 -8.60 -24.96
C ARG A 344 -4.18 -8.82 -23.45
N ASP A 345 -4.28 -10.08 -23.05
CA ASP A 345 -4.02 -10.49 -21.67
C ASP A 345 -2.60 -10.09 -21.24
N ALA A 346 -2.48 -9.74 -19.96
CA ALA A 346 -1.20 -9.57 -19.30
C ALA A 346 -0.48 -10.92 -19.23
N ARG A 347 0.84 -10.89 -19.30
CA ARG A 347 1.69 -12.09 -19.27
C ARG A 347 2.76 -11.96 -18.19
N LEU A 348 3.21 -13.11 -17.69
CA LEU A 348 4.26 -13.14 -16.67
C LEU A 348 5.60 -12.55 -17.15
N ASP A 349 5.83 -12.48 -18.47
CA ASP A 349 7.01 -11.87 -19.08
C ASP A 349 6.86 -10.36 -19.37
N ASP A 350 5.67 -9.77 -19.12
CA ASP A 350 5.48 -8.33 -19.24
C ASP A 350 6.33 -7.60 -18.18
N LEU A 351 6.97 -6.52 -18.59
CA LEU A 351 7.82 -5.72 -17.70
C LEU A 351 6.98 -4.75 -16.86
N ILE A 352 7.25 -4.73 -15.56
CA ILE A 352 6.85 -3.65 -14.66
C ILE A 352 7.90 -2.55 -14.78
N ILE A 353 7.46 -1.38 -15.25
CA ILE A 353 8.30 -0.21 -15.46
C ILE A 353 8.37 0.61 -14.16
N GLN A 354 9.58 0.76 -13.60
CA GLN A 354 9.81 1.49 -12.35
C GLN A 354 10.96 2.50 -12.45
N GLU A 355 11.61 2.64 -13.60
CA GLU A 355 12.67 3.62 -13.76
C GLU A 355 12.13 5.06 -13.55
N PRO A 356 12.89 5.95 -12.88
CA PRO A 356 14.23 5.75 -12.31
C PRO A 356 14.22 5.22 -10.86
N ASN A 357 13.06 4.86 -10.31
CA ASN A 357 12.91 4.44 -8.92
C ASN A 357 13.48 3.04 -8.65
N ALA A 358 13.36 2.12 -9.61
CA ALA A 358 14.00 0.81 -9.57
C ALA A 358 14.18 0.23 -11.00
N PRO A 359 15.06 -0.77 -11.20
CA PRO A 359 15.20 -1.44 -12.50
C PRO A 359 13.90 -2.11 -12.96
N ASN A 360 13.60 -2.05 -14.26
CA ASN A 360 12.43 -2.75 -14.82
C ASN A 360 12.58 -4.27 -14.67
N ARG A 361 11.49 -4.97 -14.34
CA ARG A 361 11.49 -6.43 -14.09
C ARG A 361 10.25 -7.11 -14.66
N PRO A 362 10.35 -8.36 -15.14
CA PRO A 362 9.17 -9.12 -15.56
C PRO A 362 8.28 -9.41 -14.35
N ILE A 363 6.97 -9.51 -14.58
CA ILE A 363 5.99 -9.88 -13.55
C ILE A 363 6.39 -11.17 -12.81
N SER A 364 6.93 -12.17 -13.53
CA SER A 364 7.39 -13.44 -12.97
C SER A 364 8.39 -13.28 -11.81
N ASP A 365 9.25 -12.26 -11.86
CA ASP A 365 10.27 -12.01 -10.83
C ASP A 365 9.68 -11.42 -9.55
N LEU A 366 8.42 -10.98 -9.59
CA LEU A 366 7.81 -10.13 -8.56
C LEU A 366 6.62 -10.82 -7.86
N MET A 367 6.33 -12.08 -8.22
CA MET A 367 5.19 -12.82 -7.67
C MET A 367 5.39 -13.26 -6.20
N ASN A 368 6.63 -13.39 -5.72
CA ASN A 368 6.92 -13.94 -4.38
C ASN A 368 7.71 -12.95 -3.52
N THR A 369 7.21 -12.61 -2.33
CA THR A 369 7.87 -11.69 -1.38
C THR A 369 9.17 -12.24 -0.78
N LEU A 370 9.45 -13.54 -0.98
CA LEU A 370 10.72 -14.19 -0.64
C LEU A 370 11.62 -14.44 -1.87
N GLY A 371 11.17 -14.06 -3.06
CA GLY A 371 11.82 -14.28 -4.35
C GLY A 371 12.24 -12.99 -5.06
N GLY A 372 12.94 -13.12 -6.19
CA GLY A 372 13.31 -11.98 -7.04
C GLY A 372 14.11 -10.89 -6.29
N PRO A 373 13.68 -9.61 -6.30
CA PRO A 373 14.33 -8.55 -5.53
C PRO A 373 13.91 -8.54 -4.05
N PHE A 374 12.89 -9.31 -3.66
CA PHE A 374 12.26 -9.25 -2.35
C PHE A 374 12.91 -10.19 -1.33
N CYS A 375 12.70 -9.86 -0.06
CA CYS A 375 12.92 -10.74 1.08
C CYS A 375 12.19 -10.18 2.31
N TYR A 376 10.87 -10.26 2.31
CA TYR A 376 10.03 -9.74 3.40
C TYR A 376 8.76 -10.57 3.65
N ILE A 377 8.23 -10.42 4.85
CA ILE A 377 6.96 -10.95 5.34
C ILE A 377 6.19 -9.86 6.10
N TYR A 378 4.95 -10.17 6.46
CA TYR A 378 4.10 -9.33 7.31
C TYR A 378 3.95 -9.93 8.71
N ALA A 379 3.91 -9.06 9.72
CA ALA A 379 3.58 -9.40 11.10
C ALA A 379 2.36 -8.62 11.57
#